data_AF-A0ABD1AK76-F1
#
_entry.id   AF-A0ABD1AK76-F1
#
_cell.length_a   1.000
_cell.length_b   1.000
_cell.length_c   1.000
_cell.angle_alpha   90.00
_cell.angle_beta   90.00
_cell.angle_gamma   90.00
#
_symmetry.space_group_name_H-M   'P 1'
#
loop_
_entity.id
_entity.type
_entity.pdbx_description
1 polymer ?
#
loop_
_entity_poly.entity_id
_entity_poly.type
_entity_poly.pdbx_seq_one_letter_code
_entity_poly.pdbx_strand_id
1 'polypeptide(L)'
;MAKSETTLSKLLAEAKFNQECEELMSSLPKDRSFFAEYLYQYQGFWYPPNILEGVLYSQKHFKAKDSDFILVSSPKSGTTWLKALGDCFKP
;
A
#
# COMPACT_ATOMS: atom_id res chain seq x y z
N MET A 1 -4.18 31.66 8.32
CA MET A 1 -3.04 31.07 9.05
C MET A 1 -3.19 29.56 9.29
N ALA A 2 -4.40 28.99 9.42
CA ALA A 2 -4.59 27.54 9.64
C ALA A 2 -4.09 26.58 8.54
N LYS A 3 -3.95 27.04 7.28
CA LYS A 3 -3.59 26.19 6.14
C LYS A 3 -2.11 25.77 6.15
N SER A 4 -1.20 26.62 6.63
CA SER A 4 0.24 26.32 6.68
C SER A 4 0.58 25.34 7.80
N GLU A 5 -0.04 25.49 8.97
CA GLU A 5 0.14 24.61 10.12
C GLU A 5 -0.36 23.19 9.85
N THR A 6 -1.47 23.08 9.09
CA THR A 6 -2.01 21.79 8.63
C THR A 6 -1.07 21.09 7.64
N THR A 7 -0.40 21.84 6.76
CA THR A 7 0.55 21.27 5.78
C THR A 7 1.80 20.75 6.47
N LEU A 8 2.38 21.52 7.40
CA LEU A 8 3.57 21.10 8.15
C LEU A 8 3.31 19.82 8.96
N SER A 9 2.14 19.74 9.60
CA SER A 9 1.75 18.56 10.37
C SER A 9 1.62 17.31 9.50
N LYS A 10 1.09 17.45 8.28
CA LYS A 10 0.99 16.34 7.31
C LYS A 10 2.37 15.88 6.82
N LEU A 11 3.24 16.82 6.44
CA LEU A 11 4.60 16.50 6.00
C LEU A 11 5.41 15.80 7.10
N LEU A 12 5.26 16.24 8.36
CA LEU A 12 5.91 15.59 9.49
C LEU A 12 5.40 14.15 9.68
N ALA A 13 4.09 13.94 9.56
CA ALA A 13 3.50 12.59 9.67
C ALA A 13 3.96 11.66 8.54
N GLU A 14 4.05 12.18 7.30
CA GLU A 14 4.57 11.45 6.15
C GLU A 14 6.06 11.10 6.32
N ALA A 15 6.89 12.06 6.75
CA ALA A 15 8.31 11.82 7.01
C ALA A 15 8.52 10.76 8.09
N LYS A 16 7.75 10.83 9.19
CA LYS A 16 7.80 9.83 10.26
C LYS A 16 7.38 8.44 9.76
N PHE A 17 6.32 8.37 8.95
CA PHE A 17 5.87 7.10 8.38
C PHE A 17 6.92 6.49 7.44
N ASN A 18 7.56 7.30 6.60
CA ASN A 18 8.61 6.85 5.70
C ASN A 18 9.80 6.28 6.49
N GLN A 19 10.21 6.96 7.56
CA GLN A 19 11.27 6.46 8.43
C GLN A 19 10.92 5.10 9.06
N GLU A 20 9.71 4.95 9.61
CA GLU A 20 9.24 3.67 10.18
C GLU A 20 9.22 2.54 9.11
N CYS A 21 8.87 2.88 7.86
CA CYS A 21 8.87 1.91 6.76
C CYS A 21 10.29 1.49 6.36
N GLU A 22 11.22 2.43 6.26
CA GLU A 22 12.63 2.15 5.97
C GLU A 22 13.25 1.26 7.05
N GLU A 23 13.00 1.58 8.33
CA GLU A 23 13.45 0.79 9.47
C GLU A 23 12.88 -0.65 9.40
N LEU A 24 11.58 -0.79 9.13
CA LEU A 24 10.96 -2.11 8.96
C LEU A 24 11.58 -2.87 7.78
N MET A 25 11.65 -2.27 6.60
CA MET A 25 12.21 -2.90 5.39
C MET A 25 13.67 -3.32 5.58
N SER A 26 14.45 -2.57 6.38
CA SER A 26 15.84 -2.94 6.70
C SER A 26 15.95 -4.25 7.48
N SER A 27 14.92 -4.61 8.26
CA SER A 27 14.88 -5.83 9.07
C SER A 27 14.34 -7.05 8.32
N LEU A 28 13.70 -6.86 7.16
CA LEU A 28 13.06 -7.95 6.42
C LEU A 28 14.08 -8.73 5.57
N PRO A 29 13.86 -10.04 5.40
CA PRO A 29 14.58 -10.80 4.39
C PRO A 29 14.40 -10.16 3.01
N LYS A 30 15.50 -10.01 2.28
CA LYS A 30 15.49 -9.47 0.92
C LYS A 30 16.22 -10.40 -0.05
N ASP A 31 15.70 -10.51 -1.26
CA ASP A 31 16.30 -11.32 -2.32
C ASP A 31 16.24 -10.60 -3.68
N ARG A 32 17.15 -10.95 -4.59
CA ARG A 32 17.18 -10.39 -5.94
C ARG A 32 16.02 -10.92 -6.75
N SER A 33 15.46 -10.06 -7.59
CA SER A 33 14.39 -10.42 -8.52
C SER A 33 14.77 -10.10 -9.95
N PHE A 34 14.13 -10.80 -10.89
CA PHE A 34 14.29 -10.52 -12.31
C PHE A 34 13.56 -9.24 -12.75
N PHE A 35 12.54 -8.80 -11.99
CA PHE A 35 11.68 -7.66 -12.37
C PHE A 35 11.80 -6.44 -11.45
N ALA A 36 12.60 -6.53 -10.38
CA ALA A 36 12.89 -5.45 -9.43
C ALA A 36 14.31 -5.64 -8.87
N GLU A 37 14.95 -4.57 -8.38
CA GLU A 37 16.30 -4.65 -7.82
C GLU A 37 16.38 -5.63 -6.64
N TYR A 38 15.37 -5.59 -5.77
CA TYR A 38 15.17 -6.52 -4.66
C TYR A 38 13.68 -6.67 -4.35
N LEU A 39 13.33 -7.82 -3.77
CA LEU A 39 12.04 -8.08 -3.14
C LEU A 39 12.24 -8.24 -1.64
N TYR A 40 11.25 -7.83 -0.87
CA TYR A 40 11.20 -8.03 0.58
C TYR A 40 10.13 -9.06 0.93
N GLN A 41 10.47 -9.97 1.85
CA GLN A 41 9.51 -10.91 2.39
C GLN A 41 8.73 -10.27 3.53
N TYR A 42 7.41 -10.10 3.36
CA TYR A 42 6.53 -9.56 4.38
C TYR A 42 5.24 -10.38 4.45
N GLN A 43 4.85 -10.82 5.66
CA GLN A 43 3.63 -11.59 5.91
C GLN A 43 3.43 -12.79 4.95
N GLY A 44 4.52 -13.47 4.57
CA GLY A 44 4.48 -14.65 3.69
C GLY A 44 4.51 -14.37 2.19
N PHE A 45 4.56 -13.11 1.75
CA PHE A 45 4.64 -12.71 0.35
C PHE A 45 5.90 -11.91 0.05
N TRP A 46 6.34 -11.94 -1.21
CA TRP A 46 7.48 -11.16 -1.69
C TRP A 46 6.99 -9.92 -2.43
N TYR A 47 7.43 -8.75 -1.99
CA TYR A 47 6.99 -7.46 -2.53
C TYR A 47 8.16 -6.64 -3.07
N PRO A 48 8.00 -5.96 -4.23
CA PRO A 48 8.91 -4.89 -4.59
C PRO A 48 8.69 -3.68 -3.65
N PRO A 49 9.71 -2.82 -3.46
CA PRO A 49 9.73 -1.83 -2.39
C PRO A 49 8.53 -0.87 -2.44
N ASN A 50 8.23 -0.37 -3.63
CA ASN A 50 7.12 0.55 -3.86
C ASN A 50 5.73 -0.05 -3.57
N ILE A 51 5.57 -1.37 -3.77
CA ILE A 51 4.31 -2.06 -3.43
C ILE A 51 4.25 -2.33 -1.93
N LEU A 52 5.37 -2.70 -1.31
CA LEU A 52 5.44 -2.94 0.13
C LEU A 52 5.09 -1.67 0.92
N GLU A 53 5.64 -0.52 0.55
CA GLU A 53 5.29 0.77 1.16
C GLU A 53 3.77 1.04 1.09
N GLY A 54 3.16 0.77 -0.08
CA GLY A 54 1.71 0.89 -0.26
C GLY A 54 0.90 -0.09 0.62
N VAL A 55 1.40 -1.32 0.81
CA VAL A 55 0.79 -2.30 1.71
C VAL A 55 0.86 -1.82 3.16
N LEU A 56 2.04 -1.39 3.62
CA LEU A 56 2.25 -0.88 4.98
C LEU A 56 1.37 0.35 5.25
N TYR A 57 1.30 1.27 4.30
CA TYR A 57 0.46 2.46 4.40
C TYR A 57 -1.02 2.09 4.49
N SER A 58 -1.48 1.19 3.61
CA SER A 58 -2.86 0.74 3.59
C SER A 58 -3.24 0.03 4.89
N GLN A 59 -2.39 -0.86 5.41
CA GLN A 59 -2.64 -1.54 6.68
C GLN A 59 -2.75 -0.57 7.87
N LYS A 60 -1.96 0.52 7.88
CA LYS A 60 -1.94 1.49 8.97
C LYS A 60 -3.08 2.52 8.89
N HIS A 61 -3.49 2.91 7.68
CA HIS A 61 -4.34 4.07 7.46
C HIS A 61 -5.71 3.77 6.85
N PHE A 62 -5.89 2.62 6.21
CA PHE A 62 -7.18 2.26 5.62
C PHE A 62 -8.21 2.00 6.73
N LYS A 63 -9.31 2.75 6.70
CA LYS A 63 -10.45 2.59 7.60
C LYS A 63 -11.63 2.09 6.80
N ALA A 64 -11.84 0.78 6.82
CA ALA A 64 -12.99 0.16 6.17
C ALA A 64 -14.30 0.70 6.78
N LYS A 65 -15.29 0.91 5.93
CA LYS A 65 -16.67 1.17 6.31
C LYS A 65 -17.52 -0.05 5.99
N ASP A 66 -18.63 -0.22 6.69
CA ASP A 66 -19.54 -1.35 6.47
C ASP A 66 -20.14 -1.39 5.06
N SER A 67 -20.14 -0.25 4.36
CA SER A 67 -20.59 -0.13 2.97
C SER A 67 -19.51 -0.44 1.93
N ASP A 68 -18.25 -0.63 2.34
CA ASP A 68 -17.15 -0.87 1.42
C ASP A 68 -17.11 -2.34 1.00
N PHE A 69 -16.88 -2.59 -0.29
CA PHE A 69 -16.58 -3.92 -0.80
C PHE A 69 -15.14 -3.95 -1.31
N ILE A 70 -14.39 -4.97 -0.91
CA ILE A 70 -13.00 -5.14 -1.34
C ILE A 70 -12.95 -6.21 -2.41
N LEU A 71 -12.49 -5.81 -3.60
CA LEU A 71 -12.29 -6.71 -4.71
C LEU A 71 -10.83 -7.20 -4.72
N VAL A 72 -10.63 -8.51 -4.53
CA VAL A 72 -9.30 -9.13 -4.46
C VAL A 72 -9.08 -9.99 -5.71
N SER A 73 -7.91 -9.83 -6.34
CA SER A 73 -7.51 -10.64 -7.49
C SER A 73 -5.98 -10.71 -7.57
N SER A 74 -5.46 -11.74 -8.24
CA SER A 74 -4.04 -11.82 -8.53
C SER A 74 -3.63 -10.77 -9.57
N PRO A 75 -2.40 -10.25 -9.53
CA PRO A 75 -1.91 -9.33 -10.55
C PRO A 75 -2.12 -9.90 -11.97
N LYS A 76 -2.58 -9.03 -12.88
CA LYS A 76 -2.80 -9.35 -14.31
C LYS A 76 -3.90 -10.39 -14.61
N SER A 77 -4.74 -10.78 -13.65
CA SER A 77 -5.85 -11.73 -13.88
C SER A 77 -7.17 -11.06 -14.34
N GLY A 78 -7.10 -9.97 -15.11
CA GLY A 78 -8.30 -9.32 -15.65
C GLY A 78 -9.01 -8.32 -14.73
N THR A 79 -8.27 -7.55 -13.93
CA THR A 79 -8.81 -6.50 -13.05
C THR A 79 -9.68 -5.47 -13.79
N THR A 80 -9.47 -5.23 -15.08
CA THR A 80 -10.32 -4.33 -15.89
C THR A 80 -11.74 -4.86 -16.03
N TRP A 81 -11.89 -6.13 -16.40
CA TRP A 81 -13.20 -6.78 -16.50
C TRP A 81 -13.86 -6.90 -15.13
N LEU A 82 -13.07 -7.25 -14.12
CA LEU A 82 -13.57 -7.41 -12.75
C LEU A 82 -14.08 -6.07 -12.16
N LYS A 83 -13.38 -4.96 -12.44
CA LYS A 83 -13.84 -3.61 -12.09
C LYS A 83 -15.14 -3.25 -12.81
N ALA A 84 -15.21 -3.48 -14.11
CA ALA A 84 -16.41 -3.18 -14.91
C ALA A 84 -17.65 -3.93 -14.42
N LEU A 85 -17.51 -5.20 -14.04
CA LEU A 85 -18.60 -5.97 -13.44
C LEU A 85 -18.97 -5.46 -12.05
N GLY A 86 -17.98 -5.15 -11.20
CA GLY A 86 -18.21 -4.62 -9.85
C GLY A 86 -18.99 -3.30 -9.84
N ASP A 87 -18.68 -2.39 -10.77
CA ASP A 87 -19.39 -1.10 -10.87
C ASP A 87 -20.88 -1.27 -11.19
N CYS A 88 -21.28 -2.36 -11.85
CA CYS A 88 -22.67 -2.67 -12.17
C CYS A 88 -23.51 -3.07 -10.92
N PHE A 89 -22.84 -3.49 -9.83
CA PHE A 89 -23.49 -3.87 -8.58
C PHE A 89 -23.56 -2.74 -7.54
N LYS A 90 -23.05 -1.55 -7.87
CA LYS A 90 -23.16 -0.39 -6.99
C LYS A 90 -24.59 0.18 -7.11
N PRO A 91 -25.40 0.19 -6.04
CA PRO A 91 -26.76 0.75 -6.07
C PRO A 91 -26.76 2.27 -6.27
#